data_AF-A0A965H391-F1
#
_entry.id   AF-A0A965H391-F1
#
_cell.length_a   1.000
_cell.length_b   1.000
_cell.length_c   1.000
_cell.angle_alpha   90.00
_cell.angle_beta   90.00
_cell.angle_gamma   90.00
#
_symmetry.space_group_name_H-M   'P 1'
#
loop_
_entity.id
_entity.type
_entity.pdbx_description
1 polymer ?
#
loop_
_entity_poly.entity_id
_entity_poly.type
_entity_poly.pdbx_seq_one_letter_code
_entity_poly.pdbx_strand_id
1 'polypeptide(L)' 'MNMPAEPMLRDVQLDDKYTADGGQVYLTGTQALVRLPLMQRRRDLAAGLNTGGYISGYRGSPIGGYDQALWRARKHLDD' A
#
# COMPACT_ATOMS: atom_id res chain seq x y z
N MET A 1 -29.24 -30.71 8.41
CA MET A 1 -27.98 -30.48 9.13
C MET A 1 -27.34 -29.27 8.47
N ASN A 2 -27.51 -28.08 9.03
CA ASN A 2 -27.01 -26.84 8.44
C ASN A 2 -25.68 -26.51 9.12
N MET A 3 -24.57 -26.87 8.48
CA MET A 3 -23.25 -26.45 8.95
C MET A 3 -23.13 -24.97 8.62
N PRO A 4 -22.95 -24.05 9.59
CA PRO A 4 -22.57 -22.69 9.25
C PRO A 4 -21.27 -22.82 8.45
N ALA A 5 -21.25 -22.30 7.22
CA ALA A 5 -20.02 -22.21 6.46
C ALA A 5 -19.04 -21.42 7.33
N GLU A 6 -18.03 -22.09 7.89
CA GLU A 6 -16.99 -21.40 8.62
C GLU A 6 -16.39 -20.38 7.67
N PRO A 7 -16.32 -19.09 8.05
CA PRO A 7 -15.74 -18.10 7.17
C PRO A 7 -14.28 -18.53 6.94
N MET A 8 -13.98 -18.90 5.69
CA MET A 8 -12.61 -19.21 5.29
C MET A 8 -11.76 -17.97 5.55
N LEU A 9 -10.92 -18.03 6.58
CA LEU A 9 -9.99 -16.96 6.88
C LEU A 9 -8.99 -16.87 5.74
N ARG A 10 -8.86 -15.68 5.16
CA ARG A 10 -7.84 -15.40 4.14
C ARG A 10 -6.46 -15.53 4.79
N ASP A 11 -5.50 -16.11 4.06
CA ASP A 11 -4.09 -16.04 4.43
C ASP A 11 -3.62 -14.59 4.28
N VAL A 12 -3.32 -13.92 5.40
CA VAL A 12 -2.96 -12.51 5.47
C VAL A 12 -1.51 -12.37 5.87
N GLN A 13 -0.74 -11.66 5.05
CA GLN A 13 0.65 -11.36 5.30
C GLN A 13 0.84 -9.90 5.66
N LEU A 14 1.85 -9.60 6.49
CA LEU A 14 2.10 -8.21 6.91
C LEU A 14 2.36 -7.27 5.74
N ASP A 15 2.96 -7.77 4.65
CA ASP A 15 3.28 -6.96 3.48
C ASP A 15 2.09 -6.69 2.55
N ASP A 16 0.95 -7.33 2.78
CA ASP A 16 -0.28 -7.11 2.01
C ASP A 16 -0.72 -5.64 2.00
N LYS A 17 -0.38 -4.90 3.07
CA LYS A 17 -0.55 -3.44 3.15
C LYS A 17 0.11 -2.68 1.98
N TYR A 18 1.08 -3.26 1.29
CA TYR A 18 1.68 -2.70 0.07
C TYR A 18 1.49 -3.59 -1.16
N THR A 19 1.49 -4.92 -1.02
CA THR A 19 1.54 -5.85 -2.15
C THR A 19 0.18 -6.30 -2.66
N ALA A 20 -0.84 -6.40 -1.79
CA ALA A 20 -2.14 -6.94 -2.17
C ALA A 20 -2.73 -6.20 -3.39
N ASP A 21 -3.32 -6.94 -4.31
CA ASP A 21 -3.98 -6.47 -5.52
C ASP A 21 -5.49 -6.31 -5.34
N GLY A 22 -6.09 -7.02 -4.37
CA GLY A 22 -7.50 -6.91 -4.04
C GLY A 22 -7.89 -7.48 -2.67
N GLY A 23 -9.15 -7.26 -2.31
CA GLY A 23 -9.74 -7.63 -1.01
C GLY A 23 -9.42 -6.65 0.12
N GLN A 24 -9.68 -7.08 1.35
CA GLN A 24 -9.51 -6.23 2.54
C GLN A 24 -8.06 -6.26 3.04
N VAL A 25 -7.52 -5.08 3.34
CA VAL A 25 -6.20 -4.88 3.93
C VAL A 25 -6.30 -3.93 5.11
N TYR A 26 -5.59 -4.22 6.19
CA TYR A 26 -5.49 -3.34 7.35
C TYR A 26 -4.25 -2.47 7.24
N LEU A 27 -4.43 -1.16 7.38
CA LEU A 27 -3.36 -0.18 7.25
C LEU A 27 -3.66 1.09 8.04
N THR A 28 -2.62 1.74 8.55
CA THR A 28 -2.72 3.07 9.16
C THR A 28 -2.85 4.14 8.08
N GLY A 29 -3.25 5.36 8.46
CA GLY A 29 -3.29 6.49 7.53
C GLY A 29 -1.96 6.74 6.80
N THR A 30 -0.84 6.70 7.53
CA THR A 30 0.50 6.86 6.92
C THR A 30 0.84 5.73 5.95
N GLN A 31 0.48 4.48 6.27
CA GLN A 31 0.67 3.35 5.35
C GLN A 31 -0.21 3.51 4.09
N ALA A 32 -1.41 4.08 4.23
CA ALA A 32 -2.26 4.41 3.08
C ALA A 32 -1.55 5.37 2.13
N LEU A 33 -0.99 6.44 2.69
CA LEU A 33 -0.25 7.45 1.90
C LEU A 33 0.95 6.83 1.18
N VAL A 34 1.69 5.92 1.83
CA VAL A 34 2.80 5.19 1.18
C VAL A 34 2.28 4.26 0.07
N ARG A 35 1.11 3.64 0.25
CA ARG A 35 0.52 2.71 -0.73
C ARG A 35 -0.04 3.43 -1.96
N LEU A 36 -0.54 4.65 -1.82
CA LEU A 36 -1.12 5.43 -2.92
C LEU A 36 -0.26 5.52 -4.19
N PRO A 37 1.04 5.92 -4.15
CA PRO A 37 1.87 5.98 -5.34
C PRO A 37 2.10 4.60 -5.98
N LEU A 38 2.18 3.52 -5.19
CA LEU A 38 2.26 2.15 -5.71
C LEU A 38 1.01 1.76 -6.48
N MET A 39 -0.17 2.11 -5.94
CA MET A 39 -1.44 1.86 -6.61
C MET A 39 -1.57 2.67 -7.90
N GLN A 40 -1.10 3.92 -7.91
CA GLN A 40 -1.09 4.74 -9.12
C GLN A 40 -0.16 4.12 -10.18
N ARG A 41 1.08 3.74 -9.81
CA ARG A 41 2.03 3.07 -10.72
C ARG A 41 1.43 1.80 -11.33
N ARG A 42 0.76 0.97 -10.53
CA ARG A 42 0.07 -0.24 -11.01
C ARG A 42 -1.04 0.08 -12.03
N ARG A 43 -1.84 1.11 -11.78
CA ARG A 43 -2.87 1.57 -12.73
C ARG A 43 -2.26 2.08 -14.03
N ASP A 44 -1.19 2.86 -13.93
CA ASP A 44 -0.49 3.41 -15.08
C ASP A 44 0.12 2.30 -15.93
N LEU A 45 0.75 1.30 -15.31
CA LEU A 45 1.25 0.10 -16.00
C LEU A 45 0.12 -0.67 -16.70
N ALA A 46 -1.03 -0.85 -16.04
CA ALA A 46 -2.20 -1.50 -16.65
C ALA A 46 -2.77 -0.71 -17.84
N ALA A 47 -2.56 0.61 -17.87
CA ALA A 47 -2.91 1.48 -18.99
C ALA A 47 -1.81 1.60 -20.05
N GLY A 48 -0.67 0.90 -19.90
CA GLY A 48 0.46 0.97 -20.82
C GLY A 48 1.34 2.23 -20.67
N LEU A 49 1.24 2.94 -19.54
CA LEU A 49 1.99 4.16 -19.26
C LEU A 49 3.24 3.86 -18.41
N ASN A 50 4.37 4.46 -18.79
CA ASN A 50 5.61 4.38 -18.01
C ASN A 50 5.80 5.63 -17.14
N THR A 51 5.08 5.68 -16.02
CA THR A 51 5.12 6.80 -15.07
C THR A 51 6.00 6.49 -13.86
N GLY A 52 6.48 7.55 -13.20
CA GLY A 52 7.15 7.49 -11.91
C GLY A 52 6.40 8.32 -10.87
N GLY A 53 6.50 7.92 -9.60
CA GLY A 53 6.00 8.70 -8.48
C GLY A 53 7.05 9.71 -8.00
N TYR A 54 6.68 10.98 -7.87
CA TYR A 54 7.52 12.00 -7.24
C TYR A 54 6.83 12.55 -6.00
N ILE A 55 7.52 12.50 -4.86
CA ILE A 55 7.00 12.95 -3.56
C ILE A 55 7.91 14.06 -3.04
N SER A 56 7.31 15.21 -2.75
CA SER A 56 7.98 16.34 -2.10
C SER A 56 7.25 16.70 -0.80
N GLY A 57 7.98 17.33 0.13
CA GLY A 57 7.41 17.73 1.41
C GLY A 57 8.45 18.35 2.34
N TYR A 58 7.97 18.96 3.42
CA TYR A 58 8.81 19.54 4.48
C TYR A 58 8.73 18.70 5.76
N ARG A 59 9.87 18.51 6.43
CA ARG A 59 9.93 17.75 7.69
C ARG A 59 9.20 18.51 8.81
N GLY A 60 8.44 17.80 9.64
CA GLY A 60 7.61 18.44 10.68
C GLY A 60 6.22 18.88 10.21
N SER A 61 5.84 18.52 8.98
CA SER A 61 4.45 18.54 8.51
C SER A 61 3.50 17.85 9.51
N PRO A 62 2.22 18.28 9.63
CA PRO A 62 1.22 17.59 10.45
C PRO A 62 1.03 16.11 10.07
N ILE A 63 1.43 15.72 8.86
CA ILE A 63 1.58 14.32 8.44
C ILE A 63 2.97 13.82 8.88
N GLY A 64 3.20 13.82 10.20
CA GLY A 64 4.48 13.50 10.81
C GLY A 64 4.95 12.08 10.46
N GLY A 65 6.25 11.91 10.25
CA GLY A 65 6.88 10.60 10.02
C GLY A 65 6.57 9.94 8.68
N TYR A 66 5.92 10.64 7.74
CA TYR A 66 5.65 10.11 6.41
C TYR A 66 6.95 9.84 5.62
N ASP A 67 7.94 10.72 5.74
CA ASP A 67 9.28 10.51 5.19
C ASP A 67 9.90 9.21 5.72
N GLN A 68 9.86 8.98 7.04
CA GLN A 68 10.35 7.74 7.65
C GLN A 68 9.58 6.50 7.17
N ALA A 69 8.27 6.62 6.98
CA ALA A 69 7.45 5.53 6.46
C ALA A 69 7.82 5.18 5.01
N LEU A 70 8.08 6.18 4.16
CA LEU A 70 8.61 5.97 2.80
C LEU A 70 9.96 5.27 2.84
N TRP A 71 10.89 5.71 3.71
CA TRP A 71 12.20 5.05 3.87
C TRP A 71 12.09 3.59 4.28
N ARG A 72 11.19 3.27 5.23
CA ARG A 72 10.96 1.88 5.67
C ARG A 72 10.33 1.02 4.57
N ALA A 73 9.52 1.62 3.71
CA ALA A 73 8.86 0.95 2.59
C ALA A 73 9.69 0.93 1.31
N ARG A 74 10.93 1.41 1.33
CA ARG A 74 11.81 1.53 0.16
C ARG A 74 11.87 0.29 -0.73
N LYS A 75 11.87 -0.90 -0.14
CA LYS A 75 11.87 -2.19 -0.86
C LYS A 75 10.67 -2.38 -1.81
N HIS A 76 9.60 -1.62 -1.63
CA HIS A 76 8.41 -1.65 -2.49
C HIS A 76 8.34 -0.44 -3.43
N LEU A 77 9.21 0.55 -3.27
CA LEU A 77 9.19 1.82 -4.01
C LEU A 77 10.28 1.88 -5.09
N ASP A 78 11.35 1.09 -4.94
CA ASP A 78 12.52 1.09 -5.82
C ASP A 78 12.38 0.09 -7.01
N ASP A 79 11.16 -0.32 -7.37
CA ASP A 79 10.86 -1.24 -8.49
C ASP A 79 11.12 -0.63 -9.88
#